data_AF-A0AAD7V428-F1
#
_entry.id   AF-A0AAD7V428-F1
#
_cell.length_a   1.000
_cell.length_b   1.000
_cell.length_c   1.000
_cell.angle_alpha   90.00
_cell.angle_beta   90.00
_cell.angle_gamma   90.00
#
_symmetry.space_group_name_H-M   'P 1'
#
loop_
_entity.id
_entity.type
_entity.pdbx_description
1 polymer ?
#
loop_
_entity_poly.entity_id
_entity_poly.type
_entity_poly.pdbx_seq_one_letter_code
_entity_poly.pdbx_strand_id
1 'polypeptide(L)'
;MQRAWYSSKAWLQRQARDPYVKAAKSNQFRARSAFKLIQLDQKYKLIRRGNVVVDVGAAPGGFTQVAVNKGATVIGVDLLPIEPIPHAHLIQGDFTQPSIQKTIMDALQGRPVDLVCSDMAPSFSGNHTADHARSMELCEAVFAFAETVLAHNGSLVTKV
;
A
#
# COMPACT_ATOMS: atom_id res chain seq x y z
N MET A 1 -5.06 21.17 19.38
CA MET A 1 -6.46 21.26 18.91
C MET A 1 -6.75 20.01 18.07
N GLN A 2 -7.48 19.04 18.63
CA GLN A 2 -7.73 17.72 18.04
C GLN A 2 -8.69 17.85 16.84
N ARG A 3 -8.28 17.40 15.64
CA ARG A 3 -9.19 17.25 14.49
C ARG A 3 -9.81 15.86 14.52
N ALA A 4 -11.04 15.76 15.01
CA ALA A 4 -11.85 14.55 14.92
C ALA A 4 -12.25 14.30 13.45
N TRP A 5 -11.87 13.13 12.93
CA TRP A 5 -12.35 12.60 11.66
C TRP A 5 -13.85 12.30 11.75
N TYR A 6 -14.70 13.24 11.33
CA TYR A 6 -16.12 12.95 11.13
C TYR A 6 -16.29 12.19 9.81
N SER A 7 -16.24 10.86 9.84
CA SER A 7 -16.82 10.07 8.76
C SER A 7 -18.34 10.26 8.81
N SER A 8 -18.93 10.84 7.76
CA SER A 8 -20.39 11.01 7.67
C SER A 8 -21.11 9.68 7.92
N LYS A 9 -22.21 9.67 8.68
CA LYS A 9 -23.00 8.46 9.00
C LYS A 9 -23.34 7.63 7.74
N ALA A 10 -23.50 8.30 6.59
CA ALA A 10 -23.73 7.66 5.30
C ALA A 10 -22.51 6.84 4.79
N TRP A 11 -21.29 7.31 5.03
CA TRP A 11 -20.05 6.59 4.67
C TRP A 11 -19.89 5.33 5.53
N LEU A 12 -20.16 5.43 6.83
CA LEU A 12 -20.14 4.28 7.76
C LEU A 12 -21.20 3.23 7.38
N GLN A 13 -22.43 3.66 7.06
CA GLN A 13 -23.49 2.75 6.61
C GLN A 13 -23.16 2.08 5.27
N ARG A 14 -22.53 2.80 4.34
CA ARG A 14 -22.09 2.24 3.05
C ARG A 14 -20.96 1.23 3.23
N GLN A 15 -19.99 1.52 4.11
CA GLN A 15 -18.94 0.55 4.47
C GLN A 15 -19.53 -0.71 5.10
N ALA A 16 -20.50 -0.58 6.01
CA ALA A 16 -21.12 -1.74 6.67
C ALA A 16 -21.88 -2.67 5.69
N ARG A 17 -22.33 -2.15 4.55
CA ARG A 17 -23.01 -2.92 3.49
C ARG A 17 -22.05 -3.46 2.44
N ASP A 18 -20.78 -3.10 2.48
CA ASP A 18 -19.84 -3.53 1.45
C ASP A 18 -19.48 -5.03 1.61
N PRO A 19 -19.70 -5.86 0.58
CA PRO A 19 -19.44 -7.29 0.66
C PRO A 19 -17.97 -7.59 0.95
N TYR A 20 -17.03 -6.76 0.49
CA TYR A 20 -15.60 -6.96 0.72
C TYR A 20 -15.17 -6.57 2.14
N VAL A 21 -15.91 -5.71 2.84
CA VAL A 21 -15.66 -5.46 4.27
C VAL A 21 -16.04 -6.68 5.10
N LYS A 22 -17.20 -7.29 4.79
CA LYS A 22 -17.61 -8.55 5.42
C LYS A 22 -16.66 -9.68 5.07
N ALA A 23 -16.31 -9.82 3.79
CA ALA A 23 -15.38 -10.83 3.33
C ALA A 23 -13.99 -10.67 3.94
N ALA A 24 -13.48 -9.44 4.10
CA ALA A 24 -12.19 -9.20 4.74
C ALA A 24 -12.21 -9.71 6.19
N LYS A 25 -13.25 -9.36 6.96
CA LYS A 25 -13.42 -9.87 8.33
C LYS A 25 -13.51 -11.40 8.36
N SER A 26 -14.33 -12.01 7.51
CA SER A 26 -14.49 -13.48 7.45
C SER A 26 -13.21 -14.21 7.05
N ASN A 27 -12.39 -13.61 6.19
CA ASN A 27 -11.10 -14.15 5.74
C ASN A 27 -9.91 -13.62 6.55
N GLN A 28 -10.17 -12.93 7.69
CA GLN A 28 -9.15 -12.39 8.59
C GLN A 28 -8.13 -11.43 7.93
N PHE A 29 -8.58 -10.72 6.90
CA PHE A 29 -7.83 -9.63 6.28
C PHE A 29 -8.05 -8.30 7.00
N ARG A 30 -6.97 -7.53 7.17
CA ARG A 30 -6.99 -6.22 7.84
C ARG A 30 -7.78 -5.14 7.09
N ALA A 31 -7.87 -5.27 5.77
CA ALA A 31 -8.64 -4.36 4.93
C ALA A 31 -9.25 -5.05 3.74
N ARG A 32 -10.36 -4.49 3.24
CA ARG A 32 -10.97 -4.87 1.97
C ARG A 32 -10.04 -4.68 0.76
N SER A 33 -9.04 -3.80 0.87
CA SER A 33 -8.07 -3.57 -0.21
C SER A 33 -7.24 -4.82 -0.48
N ALA A 34 -7.06 -5.72 0.50
CA ALA A 34 -6.39 -7.02 0.32
C ALA A 34 -6.89 -7.77 -0.93
N PHE A 35 -8.20 -7.73 -1.21
CA PHE A 35 -8.78 -8.41 -2.38
C PHE A 35 -8.28 -7.86 -3.71
N LYS A 36 -7.90 -6.58 -3.79
CA LYS A 36 -7.30 -6.00 -5.01
C LYS A 36 -5.98 -6.70 -5.33
N LEU A 37 -5.08 -6.79 -4.35
CA LEU A 37 -3.78 -7.45 -4.54
C LEU A 37 -3.94 -8.95 -4.77
N ILE A 38 -4.87 -9.62 -4.10
CA ILE A 38 -5.18 -11.04 -4.34
C ILE A 38 -5.61 -11.26 -5.80
N GLN A 39 -6.51 -10.42 -6.32
CA GLN A 39 -6.98 -10.53 -7.71
C GLN A 39 -5.87 -10.23 -8.73
N LEU A 40 -5.05 -9.22 -8.45
CA LEU A 40 -3.90 -8.87 -9.29
C LEU A 40 -2.86 -10.00 -9.28
N ASP A 41 -2.52 -10.55 -8.12
CA ASP A 41 -1.59 -11.67 -8.00
C ASP A 41 -2.12 -12.94 -8.68
N GLN A 42 -3.43 -13.21 -8.58
CA GLN A 42 -4.06 -14.33 -9.29
C GLN A 42 -3.88 -14.22 -10.81
N LYS A 43 -4.04 -13.02 -11.37
CA LYS A 43 -3.96 -12.74 -12.81
C LYS A 43 -2.53 -12.65 -13.33
N TYR A 44 -1.66 -11.94 -12.62
CA TYR A 44 -0.32 -11.56 -13.10
C TYR A 44 0.82 -12.30 -12.41
N LYS A 45 0.55 -13.12 -11.38
CA LYS A 45 1.54 -13.91 -10.63
C LYS A 45 2.67 -13.05 -10.07
N LEU A 46 2.30 -11.95 -9.43
CA LEU A 46 3.18 -10.89 -8.96
C LEU A 46 4.08 -11.32 -7.79
N ILE A 47 3.57 -12.19 -6.90
CA ILE A 47 4.22 -12.51 -5.64
C ILE A 47 4.58 -13.99 -5.58
N ARG A 48 5.87 -14.26 -5.38
CA ARG A 48 6.43 -15.59 -5.13
C ARG A 48 7.04 -15.63 -3.74
N ARG A 49 7.15 -16.84 -3.18
CA ARG A 49 7.81 -17.05 -1.88
C ARG A 49 9.26 -16.59 -1.97
N GLY A 50 9.71 -15.83 -0.98
CA GLY A 50 11.06 -15.26 -0.95
C GLY A 50 11.20 -13.89 -1.60
N ASN A 51 10.17 -13.39 -2.31
CA ASN A 51 10.20 -12.06 -2.89
C ASN A 51 10.40 -10.97 -1.83
N VAL A 52 11.03 -9.88 -2.23
CA VAL A 52 11.07 -8.61 -1.49
C VAL A 52 10.02 -7.68 -2.08
N VAL A 53 9.11 -7.19 -1.22
CA VAL A 53 7.99 -6.34 -1.61
C VAL A 53 8.07 -5.02 -0.87
N VAL A 54 7.89 -3.90 -1.58
CA VAL A 54 7.67 -2.58 -0.99
C VAL A 54 6.20 -2.20 -1.15
N ASP A 55 5.49 -1.99 -0.03
CA ASP A 55 4.07 -1.61 0.01
C ASP A 55 3.95 -0.13 0.43
N VAL A 56 3.57 0.74 -0.51
CA VAL A 56 3.52 2.20 -0.34
C VAL A 56 2.08 2.67 -0.17
N GLY A 57 1.79 3.35 0.93
CA GLY A 57 0.40 3.61 1.35
C GLY A 57 -0.20 2.37 2.01
N ALA A 58 0.60 1.71 2.85
CA ALA A 58 0.31 0.38 3.35
C ALA A 58 -0.82 0.33 4.38
N ALA A 59 -1.20 1.43 5.05
CA ALA A 59 -2.18 1.39 6.13
C ALA A 59 -3.58 0.99 5.61
N PRO A 60 -4.31 0.10 6.31
CA PRO A 60 -4.00 -0.51 7.62
C PRO A 60 -3.27 -1.88 7.53
N GLY A 61 -2.66 -2.20 6.39
CA GLY A 61 -1.82 -3.38 6.18
C GLY A 61 -2.43 -4.46 5.28
N GLY A 62 -3.41 -4.10 4.43
CA GLY A 62 -4.12 -5.06 3.58
C GLY A 62 -3.23 -5.73 2.53
N PHE A 63 -2.48 -4.94 1.76
CA PHE A 63 -1.53 -5.45 0.76
C PHE A 63 -0.35 -6.16 1.44
N THR A 64 0.22 -5.51 2.47
CA THR A 64 1.28 -6.10 3.31
C THR A 64 0.93 -7.49 3.81
N GLN A 65 -0.27 -7.69 4.38
CA GLN A 65 -0.69 -9.00 4.90
C GLN A 65 -0.80 -10.04 3.80
N VAL A 66 -1.29 -9.67 2.61
CA VAL A 66 -1.37 -10.59 1.45
C VAL A 66 0.03 -11.03 1.02
N ALA A 67 0.97 -10.10 0.88
CA ALA A 67 2.35 -10.40 0.50
C ALA A 67 3.07 -11.27 1.54
N VAL A 68 2.93 -10.96 2.83
CA VAL A 68 3.46 -11.79 3.92
C VAL A 68 2.88 -13.20 3.89
N ASN A 69 1.56 -13.35 3.71
CA ASN A 69 0.91 -14.67 3.64
C ASN A 69 1.38 -15.50 2.43
N LYS A 70 1.92 -14.86 1.39
CA LYS A 70 2.56 -15.53 0.24
C LYS A 70 4.01 -15.91 0.51
N GLY A 71 4.56 -15.53 1.66
CA GLY A 71 5.93 -15.80 2.08
C GLY A 71 6.94 -14.80 1.50
N ALA A 72 6.51 -13.58 1.20
CA ALA A 72 7.41 -12.47 0.87
C ALA A 72 7.92 -11.77 2.14
N THR A 73 9.08 -11.13 2.04
CA THR A 73 9.52 -10.13 3.02
C THR A 73 9.00 -8.77 2.58
N VAL A 74 8.33 -8.04 3.49
CA VAL A 74 7.67 -6.78 3.13
C VAL A 74 8.31 -5.61 3.86
N ILE A 75 8.54 -4.51 3.15
CA ILE A 75 8.77 -3.18 3.73
C ILE A 75 7.54 -2.33 3.41
N GLY A 76 6.74 -2.03 4.44
CA GLY A 76 5.54 -1.22 4.31
C GLY A 76 5.80 0.20 4.78
N VAL A 77 5.24 1.20 4.08
CA VAL A 77 5.31 2.61 4.48
C VAL A 77 3.95 3.28 4.39
N ASP A 78 3.60 4.07 5.39
CA ASP A 78 2.39 4.89 5.39
C ASP A 78 2.53 6.10 6.33
N LEU A 79 1.74 7.15 6.08
CA LEU A 79 1.60 8.30 6.97
C LEU A 79 1.02 7.89 8.33
N LEU A 80 0.07 6.95 8.30
CA LEU A 80 -0.63 6.44 9.46
C LEU A 80 0.13 5.26 10.08
N PRO A 81 0.05 5.09 11.41
CA PRO A 81 0.62 3.92 12.07
C PRO A 81 -0.08 2.64 11.59
N ILE A 82 0.71 1.58 11.41
CA ILE A 82 0.22 0.25 11.04
C ILE A 82 0.53 -0.69 12.20
N GLU A 83 -0.50 -1.42 12.65
CA GLU A 83 -0.31 -2.47 13.67
C GLU A 83 0.74 -3.49 13.20
N PRO A 84 1.62 -4.01 14.07
CA PRO A 84 2.67 -4.93 13.66
C PRO A 84 2.16 -6.13 12.85
N ILE A 85 2.83 -6.47 11.74
CA ILE A 85 2.58 -7.66 10.94
C ILE A 85 3.86 -8.50 10.98
N PRO A 86 3.84 -9.74 11.50
CA PRO A 86 5.01 -10.61 11.49
C PRO A 86 5.61 -10.73 10.08
N HIS A 87 6.94 -10.69 9.98
CA HIS A 87 7.67 -10.72 8.70
C HIS A 87 7.52 -9.48 7.81
N ALA A 88 6.91 -8.39 8.30
CA ALA A 88 6.95 -7.08 7.67
C ALA A 88 7.76 -6.08 8.52
N HIS A 89 8.55 -5.25 7.85
CA HIS A 89 9.15 -4.04 8.43
C HIS A 89 8.25 -2.85 8.09
N LEU A 90 7.69 -2.20 9.10
CA LEU A 90 6.68 -1.15 8.92
C LEU A 90 7.28 0.21 9.31
N ILE A 91 7.31 1.12 8.36
CA ILE A 91 7.85 2.48 8.50
C ILE A 91 6.66 3.44 8.53
N GLN A 92 6.60 4.29 9.55
CA GLN A 92 5.65 5.40 9.56
C GLN A 92 6.34 6.64 8.99
N GLY A 93 5.79 7.20 7.91
CA GLY A 93 6.34 8.39 7.27
C GLY A 93 5.64 8.76 5.98
N ASP A 94 5.88 10.00 5.55
CA ASP A 94 5.44 10.49 4.25
C ASP A 94 6.38 9.98 3.15
N PHE A 95 5.90 9.07 2.31
CA PHE A 95 6.67 8.50 1.21
C PHE A 95 7.17 9.54 0.20
N THR A 96 6.50 10.69 0.09
CA THR A 96 6.95 11.76 -0.81
C THR A 96 8.21 12.46 -0.30
N GLN A 97 8.58 12.26 0.96
CA GLN A 97 9.79 12.82 1.55
C GLN A 97 11.03 11.97 1.19
N PRO A 98 12.11 12.58 0.67
CA PRO A 98 13.33 11.87 0.34
C PRO A 98 13.96 11.12 1.53
N SER A 99 13.80 11.64 2.75
CA SER A 99 14.29 11.00 3.98
C SER A 99 13.59 9.67 4.28
N ILE A 100 12.30 9.56 3.97
CA ILE A 100 11.52 8.33 4.15
C ILE A 100 11.89 7.32 3.06
N GLN A 101 12.02 7.75 1.81
CA GLN A 101 12.52 6.88 0.73
C GLN A 101 13.91 6.32 1.07
N LYS A 102 14.80 7.14 1.64
CA LYS A 102 16.10 6.69 2.14
C LYS A 102 15.97 5.63 3.24
N THR A 103 15.05 5.81 4.19
CA THR A 103 14.81 4.82 5.25
C THR A 103 14.35 3.48 4.67
N ILE A 104 13.52 3.49 3.62
CA ILE A 104 13.12 2.27 2.88
C ILE A 104 14.35 1.63 2.22
N MET A 105 15.18 2.41 1.53
CA MET A 105 16.41 1.90 0.91
C MET A 105 17.39 1.30 1.92
N ASP A 106 17.57 1.95 3.07
CA ASP A 106 18.43 1.45 4.15
C ASP A 106 17.88 0.12 4.70
N ALA A 107 16.56 -0.02 4.84
CA ALA A 107 15.90 -1.26 5.25
C ALA A 107 15.97 -2.38 4.19
N LEU A 108 16.09 -2.03 2.91
CA LEU A 108 16.34 -3.00 1.84
C LEU A 108 17.72 -3.65 1.96
N GLN A 109 18.71 -2.96 2.53
CA GLN A 109 20.09 -3.47 2.69
C GLN A 109 20.69 -3.97 1.36
N GLY A 110 20.38 -3.27 0.26
CA GLY A 110 20.84 -3.64 -1.08
C GLY A 110 20.15 -4.86 -1.70
N ARG A 111 19.13 -5.45 -1.05
CA ARG A 111 18.34 -6.52 -1.65
C ARG A 111 17.53 -5.97 -2.84
N PRO A 112 17.51 -6.68 -3.98
CA PRO A 112 16.70 -6.29 -5.12
C PRO A 112 15.20 -6.42 -4.79
N VAL A 113 14.36 -5.50 -5.28
CA VAL A 113 12.91 -5.51 -5.04
C VAL A 113 12.18 -6.20 -6.19
N ASP A 114 11.34 -7.18 -5.88
CA ASP A 114 10.57 -7.92 -6.88
C ASP A 114 9.23 -7.23 -7.22
N LEU A 115 8.64 -6.53 -6.24
CA LEU A 115 7.39 -5.82 -6.40
C LEU A 115 7.38 -4.53 -5.58
N VAL A 116 7.12 -3.41 -6.25
CA VAL A 116 6.65 -2.18 -5.61
C VAL A 116 5.14 -2.11 -5.85
N CYS A 117 4.35 -1.98 -4.79
CA CYS A 117 2.91 -1.80 -4.90
C CYS A 117 2.44 -0.55 -4.15
N SER A 118 1.47 0.17 -4.71
CA SER A 118 0.85 1.32 -4.07
C SER A 118 -0.66 1.39 -4.29
N ASP A 119 -1.40 1.57 -3.20
CA ASP A 119 -2.81 1.94 -3.20
C ASP A 119 -3.01 3.33 -2.57
N MET A 120 -1.99 4.21 -2.60
CA MET A 120 -2.08 5.58 -2.11
C MET A 120 -3.18 6.36 -2.82
N ALA A 121 -3.82 7.29 -2.11
CA ALA A 121 -4.72 8.29 -2.68
C ALA A 121 -4.54 9.60 -1.93
N PRO A 122 -4.67 10.75 -2.61
CA PRO A 122 -4.63 12.04 -1.94
C PRO A 122 -5.91 12.24 -1.10
N SER A 123 -5.85 13.22 -0.20
CA SER A 123 -7.08 13.73 0.41
C SER A 123 -7.91 14.43 -0.65
N PHE A 124 -9.11 13.90 -0.92
CA PHE A 124 -10.02 14.46 -1.91
C PHE A 124 -10.57 15.81 -1.46
N SER A 125 -10.36 16.82 -2.30
CA SER A 125 -10.87 18.18 -2.11
C SER A 125 -12.27 18.37 -2.69
N GLY A 126 -12.73 17.43 -3.53
CA GLY A 126 -13.99 17.55 -4.27
C GLY A 126 -13.85 18.27 -5.61
N ASN A 127 -12.67 18.82 -5.90
CA ASN A 127 -12.30 19.30 -7.23
C ASN A 127 -11.65 18.16 -8.01
N HIS A 128 -12.40 17.58 -8.94
CA HIS A 128 -11.96 16.41 -9.72
C HIS A 128 -10.62 16.62 -10.43
N THR A 129 -10.40 17.79 -11.03
CA THR A 129 -9.15 18.09 -11.75
C THR A 129 -7.97 18.11 -10.80
N ALA A 130 -8.10 18.81 -9.66
CA ALA A 130 -7.04 18.89 -8.67
C ALA A 130 -6.78 17.53 -8.00
N ASP A 131 -7.83 16.77 -7.70
CA ASP A 131 -7.71 15.45 -7.07
C ASP A 131 -7.08 14.42 -8.02
N HIS A 132 -7.36 14.50 -9.31
CA HIS A 132 -6.70 13.68 -10.34
C HIS A 132 -5.22 14.06 -10.48
N ALA A 133 -4.89 15.35 -10.55
CA ALA A 133 -3.50 15.81 -10.61
C ALA A 133 -2.67 15.31 -9.42
N ARG A 134 -3.19 15.44 -8.20
CA ARG A 134 -2.53 14.91 -7.00
C ARG A 134 -2.39 13.38 -6.99
N SER A 135 -3.34 12.66 -7.59
CA SER A 135 -3.23 11.20 -7.71
C SER A 135 -2.10 10.82 -8.68
N MET A 136 -1.93 11.58 -9.76
CA MET A 136 -0.82 11.41 -10.69
C MET A 136 0.53 11.76 -10.07
N GLU A 137 0.63 12.83 -9.28
CA GLU A 137 1.86 13.18 -8.54
C GLU A 137 2.31 12.04 -7.61
N LEU A 138 1.37 11.37 -6.92
CA LEU A 138 1.67 10.20 -6.10
C LEU A 138 2.12 9.01 -6.95
N CYS A 139 1.47 8.78 -8.09
CA CYS A 139 1.86 7.73 -9.04
C CYS A 139 3.27 7.95 -9.59
N GLU A 140 3.61 9.18 -9.97
CA GLU A 140 4.93 9.57 -10.46
C GLU A 140 6.00 9.38 -9.39
N ALA A 141 5.72 9.77 -8.14
CA ALA A 141 6.66 9.55 -7.03
C ALA A 141 6.94 8.05 -6.80
N VAL A 142 5.91 7.20 -6.87
CA VAL A 142 6.08 5.74 -6.73
C VAL A 142 6.84 5.16 -7.93
N PHE A 143 6.52 5.62 -9.14
CA PHE A 143 7.21 5.19 -10.36
C PHE A 143 8.70 5.52 -10.30
N ALA A 144 9.06 6.77 -9.99
CA ALA A 144 10.44 7.20 -9.88
C ALA A 144 11.21 6.42 -8.81
N PHE A 145 10.60 6.16 -7.65
CA PHE A 145 11.22 5.30 -6.64
C PHE A 145 11.42 3.86 -7.15
N ALA A 146 10.41 3.29 -7.81
CA ALA A 146 10.47 1.93 -8.33
C ALA A 146 11.62 1.75 -9.35
N GLU A 147 11.89 2.74 -10.19
CA GLU A 147 13.04 2.72 -11.12
C GLU A 147 14.39 2.57 -10.40
N THR A 148 14.49 3.02 -9.14
CA THR A 148 15.74 2.94 -8.38
C THR A 148 15.94 1.62 -7.63
N VAL A 149 14.87 0.89 -7.31
CA VAL A 149 14.93 -0.28 -6.42
C VAL A 149 14.51 -1.60 -7.06
N LEU A 150 13.74 -1.55 -8.15
CA LEU A 150 13.23 -2.77 -8.78
C LEU A 150 14.37 -3.59 -9.39
N ALA A 151 14.30 -4.89 -9.16
CA ALA A 151 15.13 -5.88 -9.81
C ALA A 151 14.85 -5.93 -11.33
N HIS A 152 15.74 -6.56 -12.09
CA HIS A 152 15.42 -6.98 -13.44
C HIS A 152 14.19 -7.91 -13.43
N ASN A 153 13.20 -7.64 -14.28
CA ASN A 153 11.87 -8.28 -14.28
C ASN A 153 11.01 -8.02 -13.02
N GLY A 154 11.39 -7.06 -12.17
CA GLY A 154 10.54 -6.57 -11.09
C GLY A 154 9.27 -5.92 -11.63
N SER A 155 8.23 -5.89 -10.81
CA SER A 155 6.92 -5.34 -11.18
C SER A 155 6.56 -4.11 -10.37
N LEU A 156 5.86 -3.17 -11.00
CA LEU A 156 5.21 -2.05 -10.34
C LEU A 156 3.70 -2.20 -10.47
N VAL A 157 2.99 -2.03 -9.35
CA VAL A 157 1.53 -1.88 -9.31
C VAL A 157 1.21 -0.57 -8.61
N THR A 158 0.47 0.33 -9.25
CA THR A 158 0.07 1.60 -8.64
C THR A 158 -1.37 1.95 -8.98
N LYS A 159 -2.07 2.57 -8.05
CA LYS A 159 -3.38 3.16 -8.32
C LYS A 159 -3.20 4.50 -9.03
N VAL A 160 -4.06 4.74 -10.02
CA VAL A 160 -4.21 5.99 -10.75
C VAL A 160 -5.58 6.60 -10.52
#